data_AF-A0A954LM86-F1
#
_entry.id   AF-A0A954LM86-F1
#
_cell.length_a   1.000
_cell.length_b   1.000
_cell.length_c   1.000
_cell.angle_alpha   90.00
_cell.angle_beta   90.00
_cell.angle_gamma   90.00
#
_symmetry.space_group_name_H-M   'P 1'
#
loop_
_entity.id
_entity.type
_entity.pdbx_description
1 polymer ?
#
loop_
_entity_poly.entity_id
_entity_poly.type
_entity_poly.pdbx_seq_one_letter_code
_entity_poly.pdbx_strand_id
1 'polypeptide(L)'
;EQGDPRGEFLRLACEYDSLPFTEAGLGRALTRLEEIEPEIDPDWISSVMVGQVWLRYHKRAFSLLSEKPVISKNNVLKIERWEKKVGHQLPASLKEWYSLEGAEQRLGCRPEFSTMTLQRTLNRAARSADSENRSPHLGSIMRWFVGWSSLDECEVSLEGSDDPPVDRVLWAADTFSEFVKNLLWSNLTDTWWFEHEYDQWSPENRSSYPDFPMLYACEPAFSLRDISYLSKHHIKDFQRMVGGRWLEILDPFTREPRTYFKPTSLFHFYTRGVRLRIICLGNPKRRRVESHWEIFGDSVQELVDVVSQHLWGHRTLAKTLMASNEGGEESLAILRNNS
;
A
#
# COMPACT_ATOMS: atom_id res chain seq x y z
N GLU A 1 -30.94 29.04 8.13
CA GLU A 1 -30.44 27.91 8.94
C GLU A 1 -31.56 27.04 9.49
N GLN A 2 -32.62 27.55 10.12
CA GLN A 2 -33.74 26.68 10.54
C GLN A 2 -34.67 26.35 9.36
N GLY A 3 -34.56 25.12 8.86
CA GLY A 3 -35.46 24.55 7.84
C GLY A 3 -35.16 24.91 6.38
N ASP A 4 -34.07 25.64 6.10
CA ASP A 4 -33.61 25.88 4.72
C ASP A 4 -32.46 24.90 4.39
N PRO A 5 -32.64 23.96 3.44
CA PRO A 5 -31.62 22.98 3.09
C PRO A 5 -30.32 23.62 2.62
N ARG A 6 -30.38 24.82 2.01
CA ARG A 6 -29.19 25.58 1.60
C ARG A 6 -28.36 26.06 2.78
N GLY A 7 -29.03 26.50 3.84
CA GLY A 7 -28.38 26.95 5.06
C GLY A 7 -27.74 25.78 5.82
N GLU A 8 -28.45 24.64 5.86
CA GLU A 8 -27.90 23.40 6.44
C GLU A 8 -26.69 22.90 5.63
N PHE A 9 -26.76 22.95 4.30
CA PHE A 9 -25.66 22.59 3.40
C PHE A 9 -24.40 23.41 3.66
N LEU A 10 -24.50 24.74 3.73
CA LEU A 10 -23.34 25.58 4.00
C LEU A 10 -22.74 25.32 5.38
N ARG A 11 -23.59 25.15 6.39
CA ARG A 11 -23.15 24.82 7.75
C ARG A 11 -22.38 23.49 7.75
N LEU A 12 -22.93 22.45 7.11
CA LEU A 12 -22.30 21.14 7.02
C LEU A 12 -21.04 21.16 6.16
N ALA A 13 -20.98 21.94 5.09
CA ALA A 13 -19.79 22.14 4.27
C ALA A 13 -18.65 22.79 5.06
N CYS A 14 -18.96 23.88 5.78
CA CYS A 14 -18.00 24.55 6.66
C CYS A 14 -17.58 23.66 7.83
N GLU A 15 -18.50 22.91 8.43
CA GLU A 15 -18.21 21.94 9.48
C GLU A 15 -17.30 20.83 8.93
N TYR A 16 -17.63 20.27 7.77
CA TYR A 16 -16.81 19.27 7.09
C TYR A 16 -15.38 19.77 6.89
N ASP A 17 -15.17 21.02 6.47
CA ASP A 17 -13.84 21.63 6.29
C ASP A 17 -13.09 21.98 7.58
N SER A 18 -13.79 22.13 8.69
CA SER A 18 -13.20 22.56 9.98
C SER A 18 -13.04 21.43 11.00
N LEU A 19 -13.73 20.30 10.83
CA LEU A 19 -13.70 19.21 11.80
C LEU A 19 -12.32 18.52 11.86
N PRO A 20 -11.77 18.28 13.08
CA PRO A 20 -10.64 17.37 13.24
C PRO A 20 -11.07 15.95 12.84
N PHE A 21 -10.15 15.20 12.23
CA PHE A 21 -10.35 13.87 11.62
C PHE A 21 -10.74 12.77 12.63
N THR A 22 -11.94 12.85 13.19
CA THR A 22 -12.58 11.71 13.85
C THR A 22 -13.59 11.09 12.88
N GLU A 23 -13.50 9.78 12.65
CA GLU A 23 -14.29 9.09 11.62
C GLU A 23 -15.79 9.28 11.80
N ALA A 24 -16.27 9.31 13.04
CA ALA A 24 -17.69 9.40 13.35
C ALA A 24 -18.31 10.77 13.01
N GLY A 25 -17.55 11.87 13.15
CA GLY A 25 -18.05 13.21 12.84
C GLY A 25 -18.13 13.44 11.33
N LEU A 26 -17.07 13.06 10.63
CA LEU A 26 -16.95 13.24 9.18
C LEU A 26 -18.00 12.44 8.41
N GLY A 27 -18.20 11.17 8.80
CA GLY A 27 -19.19 10.29 8.17
C GLY A 27 -20.60 10.84 8.29
N ARG A 28 -21.01 11.33 9.46
CA ARG A 28 -22.35 11.91 9.67
C ARG A 28 -22.58 13.17 8.83
N ALA A 29 -21.60 14.06 8.77
CA ALA A 29 -21.71 15.29 7.97
C ALA A 29 -21.84 14.96 6.46
N LEU A 30 -21.04 14.02 5.96
CA LEU A 30 -21.10 13.52 4.57
C LEU A 30 -22.45 12.90 4.24
N THR A 31 -22.92 11.95 5.06
CA THR A 31 -24.23 11.32 4.85
C THR A 31 -25.34 12.35 4.82
N ARG A 32 -25.31 13.34 5.73
CA ARG A 32 -26.33 14.39 5.75
C ARG A 32 -26.24 15.32 4.54
N LEU A 33 -25.04 15.63 4.06
CA LEU A 33 -24.83 16.40 2.84
C LEU A 33 -25.41 15.68 1.61
N GLU A 34 -25.21 14.37 1.51
CA GLU A 34 -25.76 13.53 0.43
C GLU A 34 -27.29 13.47 0.46
N GLU A 35 -27.90 13.50 1.65
CA GLU A 35 -29.36 13.53 1.80
C GLU A 35 -29.97 14.86 1.32
N ILE A 36 -29.32 15.99 1.61
CA ILE A 36 -29.86 17.32 1.30
C ILE A 36 -29.47 17.84 -0.08
N GLU A 37 -28.38 17.34 -0.67
CA GLU A 37 -27.88 17.77 -1.98
C GLU A 37 -28.97 17.70 -3.09
N PRO A 38 -29.77 16.63 -3.20
CA PRO A 38 -30.87 16.55 -4.18
C PRO A 38 -31.99 17.57 -3.97
N GLU A 39 -32.11 18.15 -2.77
CA GLU A 39 -33.12 19.16 -2.44
C GLU A 39 -32.68 20.58 -2.85
N ILE A 40 -31.42 20.76 -3.26
CA ILE A 40 -30.82 22.05 -3.54
C ILE A 40 -30.58 22.20 -5.04
N ASP A 41 -30.85 23.40 -5.55
CA ASP A 41 -30.56 23.76 -6.93
C ASP A 41 -29.05 23.59 -7.23
N PRO A 42 -28.65 22.75 -8.21
CA PRO A 42 -27.25 22.56 -8.60
C PRO A 42 -26.56 23.85 -9.05
N ASP A 43 -27.30 24.79 -9.67
CA ASP A 43 -26.77 26.08 -10.08
C ASP A 43 -26.45 26.94 -8.86
N TRP A 44 -27.27 26.83 -7.80
CA TRP A 44 -27.01 27.50 -6.54
C TRP A 44 -25.76 26.92 -5.86
N ILE A 45 -25.63 25.59 -5.75
CA ILE A 45 -24.43 24.95 -5.18
C ILE A 45 -23.19 25.43 -5.94
N SER A 46 -23.25 25.40 -7.27
CA SER A 46 -22.18 25.86 -8.14
C SER A 46 -21.81 27.33 -7.90
N SER A 47 -22.81 28.19 -7.65
CA SER A 47 -22.63 29.63 -7.42
C SER A 47 -22.03 29.98 -6.05
N VAL A 48 -22.34 29.20 -5.00
CA VAL A 48 -21.85 29.46 -3.65
C VAL A 48 -20.49 28.78 -3.42
N MET A 49 -20.23 27.68 -4.12
CA MET A 49 -18.95 26.99 -4.11
C MET A 49 -17.95 27.55 -5.13
N VAL A 50 -18.22 28.70 -5.78
CA VAL A 50 -17.33 29.27 -6.81
C VAL A 50 -15.91 29.42 -6.28
N GLY A 51 -14.98 28.69 -6.89
CA GLY A 51 -13.55 28.71 -6.55
C GLY A 51 -13.16 27.76 -5.42
N GLN A 52 -14.11 27.08 -4.77
CA GLN A 52 -13.86 25.99 -3.84
C GLN A 52 -14.11 24.66 -4.54
N VAL A 53 -13.13 23.75 -4.42
CA VAL A 53 -13.28 22.39 -4.93
C VAL A 53 -13.78 21.53 -3.79
N TRP A 54 -15.03 21.08 -3.91
CA TRP A 54 -15.57 20.10 -2.98
C TRP A 54 -14.95 18.73 -3.28
N LEU A 55 -14.30 18.13 -2.27
CA LEU A 55 -13.80 16.77 -2.36
C LEU A 55 -14.66 15.85 -1.49
N ARG A 56 -15.46 15.00 -2.13
CA ARG A 56 -16.25 13.95 -1.48
C ARG A 56 -15.37 12.75 -1.16
N TYR A 57 -14.55 12.32 -2.12
CA TYR A 57 -13.80 11.07 -2.04
C TYR A 57 -12.36 11.28 -1.56
N HIS A 58 -11.67 12.29 -2.10
CA HIS A 58 -10.22 12.46 -1.95
C HIS A 58 -9.85 13.53 -0.92
N LYS A 59 -10.79 13.97 -0.07
CA LYS A 59 -10.48 14.94 0.98
C LYS A 59 -9.37 14.45 1.92
N ARG A 60 -9.44 13.18 2.33
CA ARG A 60 -8.41 12.56 3.20
C ARG A 60 -7.03 12.63 2.54
N ALA A 61 -6.96 12.33 1.23
CA ALA A 61 -5.74 12.41 0.44
C ALA A 61 -5.16 13.84 0.38
N PHE A 62 -5.97 14.86 0.14
CA PHE A 62 -5.50 16.26 0.09
C PHE A 62 -5.13 16.83 1.45
N SER A 63 -5.86 16.43 2.48
CA SER A 63 -5.57 16.83 3.86
C SER A 63 -4.24 16.26 4.32
N LEU A 64 -3.97 15.01 3.95
CA LEU A 64 -2.68 14.37 4.17
C LEU A 64 -1.52 15.15 3.51
N LEU A 65 -1.73 15.64 2.29
CA LEU A 65 -0.72 16.46 1.58
C LEU A 65 -0.64 17.90 2.09
N SER A 66 -1.58 18.36 2.93
CA SER A 66 -1.74 19.76 3.31
C SER A 66 -1.84 20.71 2.11
N GLU A 67 -2.46 20.23 1.02
CA GLU A 67 -2.61 20.96 -0.23
C GLU A 67 -4.06 21.37 -0.47
N LYS A 68 -4.24 22.51 -1.14
CA LYS A 68 -5.57 22.91 -1.63
C LYS A 68 -5.81 22.30 -3.01
N PRO A 69 -6.91 21.55 -3.23
CA PRO A 69 -7.26 21.05 -4.55
C PRO A 69 -7.53 22.19 -5.53
N VAL A 70 -7.04 22.03 -6.75
CA VAL A 70 -7.28 22.96 -7.88
C VAL A 70 -7.83 22.14 -9.04
N ILE A 71 -9.00 22.51 -9.56
CA ILE A 71 -9.59 21.86 -10.74
C ILE A 71 -8.83 22.30 -12.00
N SER A 72 -8.35 21.31 -12.76
CA SER A 72 -7.81 21.50 -14.10
C SER A 72 -8.93 21.51 -15.13
N LYS A 73 -9.26 22.69 -15.67
CA LYS A 73 -10.25 22.84 -16.77
C LYS A 73 -9.95 21.92 -17.96
N ASN A 74 -8.66 21.71 -18.25
CA ASN A 74 -8.24 20.81 -19.33
C ASN A 74 -8.56 19.35 -19.03
N ASN A 75 -8.38 18.90 -17.79
CA ASN A 75 -8.69 17.52 -17.41
C ASN A 75 -10.19 17.26 -17.41
N VAL A 76 -10.99 18.21 -16.90
CA VAL A 76 -12.46 18.16 -16.96
C VAL A 76 -12.94 18.00 -18.40
N LEU A 77 -12.47 18.87 -19.32
CA LEU A 77 -12.83 18.79 -20.74
C LEU A 77 -12.42 17.46 -21.39
N LYS A 78 -11.30 16.84 -20.97
CA LYS A 78 -10.90 15.51 -21.47
C LYS A 78 -11.84 14.42 -21.00
N ILE A 79 -12.24 14.45 -19.74
CA ILE A 79 -13.20 13.52 -19.14
C ILE A 79 -14.55 13.65 -19.85
N GLU A 80 -15.12 14.86 -19.93
CA GLU A 80 -16.43 15.10 -20.56
C GLU A 80 -16.46 14.67 -22.04
N ARG A 81 -15.40 14.98 -22.81
CA ARG A 81 -15.29 14.54 -24.20
C ARG A 81 -15.24 13.03 -24.31
N TRP A 82 -14.55 12.37 -23.39
CA TRP A 82 -14.47 10.92 -23.36
C TRP A 82 -15.82 10.30 -23.01
N GLU A 83 -16.49 10.76 -21.94
CA GLU A 83 -17.80 10.27 -21.51
C GLU A 83 -18.84 10.44 -22.62
N LYS A 84 -18.86 11.60 -23.27
CA LYS A 84 -19.74 11.87 -24.42
C LYS A 84 -19.44 10.96 -25.61
N LYS A 85 -18.17 10.67 -25.88
CA LYS A 85 -17.76 9.82 -27.01
C LYS A 85 -18.12 8.36 -26.78
N VAL A 86 -17.90 7.86 -25.56
CA VAL A 86 -18.06 6.45 -25.20
C VAL A 86 -19.48 6.13 -24.77
N GLY A 87 -20.27 7.12 -24.36
CA GLY A 87 -21.64 6.92 -23.87
C GLY A 87 -21.72 6.37 -22.45
N HIS A 88 -20.61 6.39 -21.71
CA HIS A 88 -20.50 5.92 -20.34
C HIS A 88 -19.96 7.03 -19.44
N GLN A 89 -20.46 7.11 -18.21
CA GLN A 89 -19.92 8.00 -17.19
C GLN A 89 -18.79 7.30 -16.42
N LEU A 90 -17.75 8.06 -16.09
CA LEU A 90 -16.74 7.63 -15.13
C LEU A 90 -17.32 7.67 -13.71
N PRO A 91 -16.90 6.75 -12.82
CA PRO A 91 -17.22 6.81 -11.41
C PRO A 91 -16.85 8.15 -10.79
N ALA A 92 -17.67 8.63 -9.85
CA ALA A 92 -17.51 9.96 -9.28
C ALA A 92 -16.14 10.16 -8.61
N SER A 93 -15.60 9.17 -7.90
CA SER A 93 -14.29 9.28 -7.26
C SER A 93 -13.14 9.37 -8.26
N LEU A 94 -13.25 8.71 -9.42
CA LEU A 94 -12.30 8.82 -10.51
C LEU A 94 -12.36 10.20 -11.17
N LYS A 95 -13.56 10.70 -11.47
CA LYS A 95 -13.76 12.05 -11.99
C LYS A 95 -13.19 13.09 -11.06
N GLU A 96 -13.50 12.97 -9.77
CA GLU A 96 -13.00 13.87 -8.74
C GLU A 96 -11.48 13.92 -8.77
N TRP A 97 -10.78 12.78 -8.61
CA TRP A 97 -9.32 12.76 -8.58
C TRP A 97 -8.68 13.30 -9.87
N TYR A 98 -9.09 12.77 -11.02
CA TYR A 98 -8.45 13.11 -12.30
C TYR A 98 -8.82 14.50 -12.82
N SER A 99 -9.88 15.12 -12.32
CA SER A 99 -10.19 16.52 -12.60
C SER A 99 -9.17 17.50 -12.00
N LEU A 100 -8.38 17.07 -11.00
CA LEU A 100 -7.48 17.92 -10.25
C LEU A 100 -6.14 18.12 -10.95
N GLU A 101 -5.58 19.31 -10.81
CA GLU A 101 -4.24 19.64 -11.29
C GLU A 101 -3.21 18.86 -10.50
N GLY A 102 -2.27 18.18 -11.18
CA GLY A 102 -1.20 17.42 -10.54
C GLY A 102 -1.57 15.99 -10.10
N ALA A 103 -2.79 15.52 -10.36
CA ALA A 103 -3.30 14.24 -9.87
C ALA A 103 -2.39 13.05 -10.26
N GLU A 104 -1.90 13.02 -11.50
CA GLU A 104 -1.02 11.96 -12.01
C GLU A 104 0.37 12.00 -11.36
N GLN A 105 0.89 13.21 -11.13
CA GLN A 105 2.21 13.44 -10.53
C GLN A 105 2.24 12.97 -9.08
N ARG A 106 1.15 13.19 -8.32
CA ARG A 106 1.02 12.76 -6.92
C ARG A 106 1.00 11.25 -6.76
N LEU A 107 0.46 10.53 -7.75
CA LEU A 107 0.53 9.07 -7.75
C LEU A 107 1.91 8.55 -8.22
N GLY A 108 2.69 9.37 -8.95
CA GLY A 108 3.89 8.97 -9.69
C GLY A 108 5.22 9.13 -8.97
N CYS A 109 5.22 9.23 -7.64
CA CYS A 109 6.38 9.67 -6.87
C CYS A 109 7.52 8.64 -6.75
N ARG A 110 7.33 7.41 -7.22
CA ARG A 110 8.28 6.31 -7.04
C ARG A 110 8.62 5.68 -8.40
N PRO A 111 9.90 5.45 -8.72
CA PRO A 111 10.34 4.96 -10.03
C PRO A 111 9.78 3.59 -10.42
N GLU A 112 9.19 2.86 -9.49
CA GLU A 112 8.65 1.51 -9.67
C GLU A 112 7.14 1.49 -9.91
N PHE A 113 6.51 2.65 -9.83
CA PHE A 113 5.14 2.86 -10.24
C PHE A 113 5.11 3.71 -11.49
N SER A 114 4.62 3.14 -12.59
CA SER A 114 4.20 3.96 -13.70
C SER A 114 2.73 4.28 -13.49
N THR A 115 2.45 5.52 -13.12
CA THR A 115 1.09 6.01 -13.20
C THR A 115 0.65 6.01 -14.65
N MET A 116 -0.55 5.49 -14.92
CA MET A 116 -1.15 5.68 -16.22
C MET A 116 -1.69 7.10 -16.26
N THR A 117 -1.27 7.84 -17.29
CA THR A 117 -1.82 9.18 -17.52
C THR A 117 -3.32 9.06 -17.78
N LEU A 118 -4.10 10.06 -17.39
CA LEU A 118 -5.53 10.17 -17.64
C LEU A 118 -5.84 9.82 -19.09
N GLN A 119 -5.07 10.33 -20.05
CA GLN A 119 -5.28 10.02 -21.45
C GLN A 119 -5.10 8.52 -21.77
N ARG A 120 -4.10 7.85 -21.18
CA ARG A 120 -3.90 6.41 -21.36
C ARG A 120 -5.01 5.61 -20.68
N THR A 121 -5.42 6.01 -19.49
CA THR A 121 -6.53 5.43 -18.71
C THR A 121 -7.83 5.50 -19.51
N LEU A 122 -8.19 6.68 -20.03
CA LEU A 122 -9.35 6.90 -20.90
C LEU A 122 -9.26 6.09 -22.21
N ASN A 123 -8.11 6.08 -22.87
CA ASN A 123 -7.93 5.32 -24.11
C ASN A 123 -8.10 3.81 -23.89
N ARG A 124 -7.68 3.28 -22.74
CA ARG A 124 -7.83 1.86 -22.39
C ARG A 124 -9.29 1.54 -22.07
N ALA A 125 -9.97 2.40 -21.31
CA ALA A 125 -11.40 2.25 -21.03
C ALA A 125 -12.25 2.23 -22.30
N ALA A 126 -11.98 3.14 -23.25
CA ALA A 126 -12.69 3.17 -24.54
C ALA A 126 -12.55 1.85 -25.32
N ARG A 127 -11.34 1.26 -25.35
CA ARG A 127 -11.11 -0.03 -26.02
C ARG A 127 -11.82 -1.20 -25.32
N SER A 128 -12.02 -1.11 -24.00
CA SER A 128 -12.75 -2.14 -23.26
C SER A 128 -14.26 -2.05 -23.54
N ALA A 129 -14.81 -0.84 -23.69
CA ALA A 129 -16.21 -0.63 -24.02
C ALA A 129 -16.60 -1.20 -25.41
N ASP A 130 -15.68 -1.17 -26.38
CA ASP A 130 -15.91 -1.70 -27.72
C ASP A 130 -15.87 -3.25 -27.80
N SER A 131 -15.49 -3.94 -26.72
CA SER A 131 -15.35 -5.39 -26.68
C SER A 131 -16.65 -6.03 -26.17
N GLU A 132 -17.49 -6.54 -27.08
CA GLU A 132 -18.81 -7.17 -26.78
C GLU A 132 -18.76 -8.32 -25.73
N ASN A 133 -17.58 -8.83 -25.36
CA ASN A 133 -17.41 -9.97 -24.45
C ASN A 133 -16.59 -9.68 -23.18
N ARG A 134 -16.37 -8.41 -22.81
CA ARG A 134 -15.71 -8.06 -21.55
C ARG A 134 -16.56 -7.07 -20.77
N SER A 135 -16.73 -7.31 -19.47
CA SER A 135 -17.19 -6.26 -18.56
C SER A 135 -16.31 -5.02 -18.76
N PRO A 136 -16.89 -3.81 -18.83
CA PRO A 136 -16.16 -2.57 -19.02
C PRO A 136 -15.33 -2.26 -17.78
N HIS A 137 -14.20 -2.95 -17.61
CA HIS A 137 -13.22 -2.56 -16.62
C HIS A 137 -12.43 -1.37 -17.15
N LEU A 138 -12.13 -0.41 -16.28
CA LEU A 138 -11.09 0.57 -16.54
C LEU A 138 -9.79 -0.22 -16.44
N GLY A 139 -9.31 -0.74 -17.58
CA GLY A 139 -8.07 -1.49 -17.60
C GLY A 139 -6.97 -0.69 -16.89
N SER A 140 -6.13 -1.38 -16.13
CA SER A 140 -5.21 -0.85 -15.11
C SER A 140 -5.07 0.67 -14.99
N ILE A 141 -5.45 1.24 -13.86
CA ILE A 141 -5.23 2.66 -13.55
C ILE A 141 -3.80 2.92 -13.12
N MET A 142 -3.14 1.90 -12.59
CA MET A 142 -1.74 1.94 -12.20
C MET A 142 -1.08 0.62 -12.58
N ARG A 143 0.12 0.70 -13.16
CA ARG A 143 0.93 -0.48 -13.43
C ARG A 143 2.12 -0.47 -12.48
N TRP A 144 2.23 -1.54 -11.70
CA TRP A 144 3.37 -1.76 -10.83
C TRP A 144 4.47 -2.51 -11.59
N PHE A 145 5.70 -2.03 -11.44
CA PHE A 145 6.89 -2.72 -11.91
C PHE A 145 7.69 -3.21 -10.71
N VAL A 146 7.49 -4.48 -10.32
CA VAL A 146 8.40 -5.16 -9.40
C VAL A 146 9.59 -5.65 -10.20
N GLY A 147 10.63 -4.81 -10.33
CA GLY A 147 11.79 -5.15 -11.12
C GLY A 147 11.47 -5.21 -12.63
N TRP A 148 11.72 -6.36 -13.27
CA TRP A 148 11.63 -6.55 -14.73
C TRP A 148 10.32 -7.19 -15.21
N SER A 149 9.39 -7.51 -14.30
CA SER A 149 8.10 -8.12 -14.64
C SER A 149 6.96 -7.23 -14.15
N SER A 150 6.05 -6.88 -15.06
CA SER A 150 4.76 -6.27 -14.73
C SER A 150 3.87 -7.35 -14.10
N LEU A 151 4.05 -7.61 -12.81
CA LEU A 151 3.33 -8.71 -12.14
C LEU A 151 1.99 -8.27 -11.56
N ASP A 152 1.81 -7.01 -11.14
CA ASP A 152 0.50 -6.54 -10.69
C ASP A 152 0.06 -5.26 -11.38
N GLU A 153 -1.12 -5.37 -11.97
CA GLU A 153 -1.91 -4.26 -12.46
C GLU A 153 -2.99 -3.98 -11.41
N CYS A 154 -3.08 -2.73 -10.95
CA CYS A 154 -4.22 -2.29 -10.16
C CYS A 154 -5.31 -1.88 -11.14
N GLU A 155 -6.36 -2.69 -11.23
CA GLU A 155 -7.49 -2.46 -12.12
C GLU A 155 -8.64 -1.86 -11.34
N VAL A 156 -9.44 -1.01 -11.97
CA VAL A 156 -10.59 -0.42 -11.32
C VAL A 156 -11.81 -0.75 -12.14
N SER A 157 -12.82 -1.33 -11.50
CA SER A 157 -14.09 -1.58 -12.15
C SER A 157 -14.79 -0.26 -12.47
N LEU A 158 -15.36 -0.10 -13.67
CA LEU A 158 -16.25 1.04 -13.95
C LEU A 158 -17.69 0.77 -13.52
N GLU A 159 -18.01 -0.46 -13.13
CA GLU A 159 -19.37 -0.88 -12.86
C GLU A 159 -19.69 -0.84 -11.37
N GLY A 160 -20.87 -0.31 -11.04
CA GLY A 160 -21.58 -0.59 -9.79
C GLY A 160 -21.30 0.32 -8.60
N SER A 161 -20.30 1.19 -8.63
CA SER A 161 -20.01 2.11 -7.51
C SER A 161 -19.43 3.44 -8.00
N ASP A 162 -19.83 4.53 -7.34
CA ASP A 162 -19.22 5.86 -7.51
C ASP A 162 -17.78 5.92 -6.97
N ASP A 163 -17.45 5.06 -6.00
CA ASP A 163 -16.09 4.80 -5.53
C ASP A 163 -15.73 3.32 -5.73
N PRO A 164 -15.33 2.95 -6.96
CA PRO A 164 -15.19 1.55 -7.33
C PRO A 164 -14.04 0.88 -6.59
N PRO A 165 -14.13 -0.44 -6.38
CA PRO A 165 -13.01 -1.22 -5.88
C PRO A 165 -11.83 -1.18 -6.84
N VAL A 166 -10.63 -1.17 -6.27
CA VAL A 166 -9.36 -1.37 -6.97
C VAL A 166 -8.98 -2.84 -6.83
N ASP A 167 -9.26 -3.61 -7.86
CA ASP A 167 -8.88 -5.01 -7.94
C ASP A 167 -7.37 -5.14 -8.05
N ARG A 168 -6.82 -5.97 -7.16
CA ARG A 168 -5.42 -6.40 -7.17
C ARG A 168 -5.41 -7.91 -7.25
N VAL A 169 -4.52 -8.45 -8.06
CA VAL A 169 -4.45 -9.90 -8.39
C VAL A 169 -4.39 -10.80 -7.13
N LEU A 170 -4.00 -10.27 -5.97
CA LEU A 170 -3.74 -11.06 -4.77
C LEU A 170 -4.47 -10.61 -3.49
N TRP A 171 -5.29 -9.55 -3.49
CA TRP A 171 -5.75 -8.94 -2.23
C TRP A 171 -7.20 -8.42 -2.26
N ALA A 172 -7.72 -8.15 -1.05
CA ALA A 172 -9.01 -7.49 -0.88
C ALA A 172 -9.01 -6.12 -1.58
N ALA A 173 -10.12 -5.80 -2.24
CA ALA A 173 -10.23 -4.57 -3.01
C ALA A 173 -10.58 -3.39 -2.09
N ASP A 174 -9.66 -2.44 -1.96
CA ASP A 174 -9.95 -1.11 -1.41
C ASP A 174 -10.81 -0.32 -2.40
N THR A 175 -11.61 0.63 -1.92
CA THR A 175 -12.20 1.61 -2.84
C THR A 175 -11.11 2.49 -3.45
N PHE A 176 -11.37 3.09 -4.61
CA PHE A 176 -10.40 3.92 -5.32
C PHE A 176 -9.88 5.08 -4.47
N SER A 177 -10.76 5.75 -3.71
CA SER A 177 -10.35 6.84 -2.82
C SER A 177 -9.43 6.40 -1.70
N GLU A 178 -9.71 5.24 -1.10
CA GLU A 178 -8.90 4.65 -0.04
C GLU A 178 -7.54 4.18 -0.58
N PHE A 179 -7.53 3.55 -1.76
CA PHE A 179 -6.32 3.21 -2.50
C PHE A 179 -5.42 4.43 -2.73
N VAL A 180 -5.99 5.53 -3.25
CA VAL A 180 -5.23 6.77 -3.49
C VAL A 180 -4.66 7.31 -2.19
N LYS A 181 -5.45 7.39 -1.13
CA LYS A 181 -4.99 7.87 0.18
C LYS A 181 -3.83 7.01 0.70
N ASN A 182 -3.95 5.69 0.68
CA ASN A 182 -2.93 4.77 1.18
C ASN A 182 -1.65 4.84 0.35
N LEU A 183 -1.77 4.98 -0.97
CA LEU A 183 -0.62 5.18 -1.84
C LEU A 183 0.13 6.48 -1.51
N LEU A 184 -0.59 7.59 -1.30
CA LEU A 184 0.03 8.86 -0.94
C LEU A 184 0.66 8.82 0.45
N TRP A 185 0.00 8.19 1.42
CA TRP A 185 0.55 7.96 2.76
C TRP A 185 1.92 7.31 2.65
N SER A 186 2.03 6.24 1.89
CA SER A 186 3.29 5.55 1.69
C SER A 186 4.34 6.31 0.93
N ASN A 187 3.93 7.17 0.01
CA ASN A 187 4.86 8.07 -0.65
C ASN A 187 5.44 9.07 0.35
N LEU A 188 4.66 9.56 1.31
CA LEU A 188 5.10 10.54 2.30
C LEU A 188 5.94 9.95 3.43
N THR A 189 5.57 8.79 3.94
CA THR A 189 6.25 8.15 5.07
C THR A 189 7.50 7.38 4.65
N ASP A 190 7.70 7.21 3.34
CA ASP A 190 8.60 6.22 2.75
C ASP A 190 8.32 4.76 3.21
N THR A 191 7.35 4.55 4.11
CA THR A 191 6.89 3.24 4.51
C THR A 191 6.02 2.70 3.41
N TRP A 192 6.37 1.54 2.87
CA TRP A 192 5.46 0.86 1.97
C TRP A 192 4.21 0.54 2.80
N TRP A 193 3.03 1.00 2.40
CA TRP A 193 1.77 0.53 2.99
C TRP A 193 1.59 -0.96 2.76
N PHE A 194 2.19 -1.47 1.68
CA PHE A 194 2.42 -2.90 1.52
C PHE A 194 3.27 -3.48 2.64
N GLU A 195 4.33 -2.81 3.09
CA GLU A 195 5.01 -3.19 4.33
C GLU A 195 4.11 -2.97 5.53
N HIS A 196 3.22 -1.97 5.60
CA HIS A 196 2.26 -1.82 6.72
C HIS A 196 1.19 -2.92 6.79
N GLU A 197 0.76 -3.51 5.68
CA GLU A 197 -0.13 -4.68 5.67
C GLU A 197 0.64 -6.01 5.75
N TYR A 198 1.87 -6.06 5.23
CA TYR A 198 2.86 -7.07 5.61
C TYR A 198 3.42 -6.88 7.02
N ASP A 199 3.11 -5.77 7.69
CA ASP A 199 3.41 -5.38 9.08
C ASP A 199 2.13 -5.34 9.92
N GLN A 200 0.95 -5.60 9.34
CA GLN A 200 -0.09 -6.22 10.16
C GLN A 200 0.48 -7.56 10.64
N TRP A 201 1.19 -8.27 9.75
CA TRP A 201 2.50 -8.95 9.92
C TRP A 201 3.48 -8.74 11.09
N SER A 202 3.63 -7.50 11.54
CA SER A 202 4.80 -7.01 12.28
C SER A 202 4.48 -6.91 13.75
N PRO A 203 5.45 -7.25 14.60
CA PRO A 203 5.29 -7.40 16.06
C PRO A 203 4.90 -6.13 16.82
N GLU A 204 4.55 -5.01 16.20
CA GLU A 204 4.02 -3.82 16.90
C GLU A 204 2.50 -3.63 16.70
N ASN A 205 1.88 -4.34 15.74
CA ASN A 205 0.43 -4.43 15.52
C ASN A 205 -0.15 -5.80 15.98
N ARG A 206 0.38 -6.35 17.09
CA ARG A 206 0.04 -7.68 17.66
C ARG A 206 -1.38 -7.80 18.23
N SER A 207 -2.42 -7.88 17.39
CA SER A 207 -3.69 -8.44 17.89
C SER A 207 -4.29 -9.57 17.05
N SER A 208 -3.61 -10.02 15.99
CA SER A 208 -4.21 -11.03 15.10
C SER A 208 -3.31 -12.17 14.60
N TYR A 209 -2.02 -12.24 14.97
CA TYR A 209 -1.28 -13.51 14.75
C TYR A 209 -1.66 -14.54 15.80
N PRO A 210 -1.77 -15.83 15.43
CA PRO A 210 -1.70 -16.90 16.42
C PRO A 210 -0.38 -16.75 17.19
N ASP A 211 -0.40 -17.01 18.50
CA ASP A 211 0.74 -16.93 19.43
C ASP A 211 1.85 -17.96 19.11
N PHE A 212 2.43 -17.91 17.92
CA PHE A 212 3.54 -18.75 17.53
C PHE A 212 4.81 -18.24 18.19
N PRO A 213 5.58 -19.08 18.91
CA PRO A 213 6.91 -18.72 19.37
C PRO A 213 7.78 -18.20 18.22
N MET A 214 8.38 -17.01 18.39
CA MET A 214 9.19 -16.35 17.34
C MET A 214 10.56 -15.88 17.86
N LEU A 215 11.58 -16.27 17.12
CA LEU A 215 12.98 -15.92 17.33
C LEU A 215 13.56 -15.14 16.13
N TYR A 216 14.38 -14.14 16.38
CA TYR A 216 15.08 -13.35 15.35
C TYR A 216 16.55 -13.12 15.71
N ALA A 217 17.39 -12.68 14.76
CA ALA A 217 18.72 -12.16 15.11
C ALA A 217 19.12 -10.88 14.37
N CYS A 218 19.95 -10.10 15.06
CA CYS A 218 20.41 -8.79 14.62
C CYS A 218 21.68 -8.80 13.76
N GLU A 219 22.43 -9.91 13.71
CA GLU A 219 23.66 -10.02 12.92
C GLU A 219 23.68 -11.30 12.07
N PRO A 220 24.23 -11.24 10.84
CA PRO A 220 24.26 -12.38 9.96
C PRO A 220 25.20 -13.45 10.54
N ALA A 221 24.63 -14.60 10.90
CA ALA A 221 25.36 -15.78 11.34
C ALA A 221 25.14 -16.96 10.36
N PHE A 222 25.04 -16.67 9.06
CA PHE A 222 25.00 -17.73 8.05
C PHE A 222 26.36 -17.83 7.38
N SER A 223 27.02 -18.96 7.58
CA SER A 223 28.06 -19.40 6.69
C SER A 223 27.45 -19.87 5.36
N LEU A 224 28.25 -19.93 4.29
CA LEU A 224 27.84 -20.55 3.02
C LEU A 224 27.36 -22.00 3.20
N ARG A 225 27.82 -22.67 4.27
CA ARG A 225 27.39 -24.03 4.64
C ARG A 225 25.94 -24.06 5.13
N ASP A 226 25.51 -23.07 5.90
CA ASP A 226 24.15 -22.98 6.45
C ASP A 226 23.13 -22.72 5.33
N ILE A 227 23.45 -21.80 4.40
CA ILE A 227 22.64 -21.54 3.21
C ILE A 227 22.52 -22.80 2.34
N SER A 228 23.64 -23.51 2.13
CA SER A 228 23.66 -24.74 1.33
C SER A 228 22.81 -25.84 1.97
N TYR A 229 22.81 -25.95 3.30
CA TYR A 229 21.98 -26.90 4.03
C TYR A 229 20.49 -26.57 3.89
N LEU A 230 20.10 -25.33 4.16
CA LEU A 230 18.70 -24.89 4.04
C LEU A 230 18.14 -25.18 2.63
N SER A 231 18.94 -24.90 1.60
CA SER A 231 18.54 -25.16 0.21
C SER A 231 18.34 -26.64 -0.15
N LYS A 232 18.97 -27.57 0.58
CA LYS A 232 18.88 -29.02 0.34
C LYS A 232 17.74 -29.69 1.10
N HIS A 233 17.36 -29.14 2.24
CA HIS A 233 16.48 -29.81 3.21
C HIS A 233 15.10 -29.16 3.38
N HIS A 234 14.87 -28.01 2.75
CA HIS A 234 13.60 -27.29 2.83
C HIS A 234 13.02 -27.09 1.42
N ILE A 235 11.69 -27.05 1.31
CA ILE A 235 11.02 -26.69 0.06
C ILE A 235 11.35 -25.21 -0.21
N LYS A 236 12.19 -24.98 -1.21
CA LYS A 236 12.65 -23.65 -1.61
C LYS A 236 11.54 -22.97 -2.41
N ASP A 237 10.79 -22.07 -1.78
CA ASP A 237 10.01 -21.12 -2.55
C ASP A 237 10.96 -19.98 -2.97
N PHE A 238 11.58 -20.15 -4.13
CA PHE A 238 12.62 -19.23 -4.59
C PHE A 238 12.00 -17.97 -5.17
N GLN A 239 11.93 -16.90 -4.37
CA GLN A 239 11.84 -15.56 -4.94
C GLN A 239 13.24 -15.13 -5.41
N ARG A 240 13.32 -14.84 -6.71
CA ARG A 240 14.55 -14.59 -7.47
C ARG A 240 15.37 -13.45 -6.84
N MET A 241 16.66 -13.70 -6.61
CA MET A 241 17.64 -12.63 -6.42
C MET A 241 17.64 -11.74 -7.67
N VAL A 242 17.11 -10.52 -7.54
CA VAL A 242 17.37 -9.46 -8.50
C VAL A 242 18.62 -8.76 -7.99
N GLY A 243 19.74 -8.86 -8.72
CA GLY A 243 20.98 -8.22 -8.34
C GLY A 243 20.74 -6.72 -8.12
N GLY A 244 20.83 -6.29 -6.86
CA GLY A 244 20.55 -4.90 -6.50
C GLY A 244 21.64 -3.98 -7.02
N ARG A 245 21.25 -2.96 -7.79
CA ARG A 245 22.11 -1.82 -8.09
C ARG A 245 21.82 -0.74 -7.07
N TRP A 246 22.87 -0.08 -6.57
CA TRP A 246 22.69 1.19 -5.86
C TRP A 246 22.10 2.19 -6.83
N LEU A 247 20.96 2.77 -6.46
CA LEU A 247 20.33 3.83 -7.21
C LEU A 247 20.52 5.11 -6.43
N GLU A 248 21.27 6.06 -6.98
CA GLU A 248 21.13 7.45 -6.58
C GLU A 248 19.94 8.02 -7.32
N ILE A 249 18.89 8.36 -6.58
CA ILE A 249 17.78 9.15 -7.10
C ILE A 249 17.75 10.47 -6.36
N LEU A 250 17.32 11.52 -7.05
CA LEU A 250 17.02 12.79 -6.40
C LEU A 250 15.66 12.66 -5.74
N ASP A 251 15.60 12.95 -4.45
CA ASP A 251 14.34 13.07 -3.73
C ASP A 251 13.45 14.11 -4.44
N PRO A 252 12.21 13.77 -4.82
CA PRO A 252 11.38 14.64 -5.66
C PRO A 252 10.92 15.92 -4.96
N PHE A 253 10.94 15.95 -3.62
CA PHE A 253 10.47 17.08 -2.82
C PHE A 253 11.63 17.98 -2.39
N THR A 254 12.71 17.39 -1.89
CA THR A 254 13.88 18.11 -1.36
C THR A 254 14.97 18.35 -2.40
N ARG A 255 14.93 17.64 -3.54
CA ARG A 255 15.96 17.64 -4.59
C ARG A 255 17.33 17.17 -4.10
N GLU A 256 17.44 16.60 -2.91
CA GLU A 256 18.68 16.06 -2.39
C GLU A 256 18.96 14.65 -2.96
N PRO A 257 20.23 14.31 -3.26
CA PRO A 257 20.58 12.96 -3.64
C PRO A 257 20.30 11.99 -2.48
N ARG A 258 19.53 10.94 -2.75
CA ARG A 258 19.31 9.83 -1.84
C ARG A 258 19.74 8.53 -2.50
N THR A 259 20.55 7.75 -1.79
CA THR A 259 20.96 6.43 -2.23
C THR A 259 19.96 5.40 -1.74
N TYR A 260 19.25 4.77 -2.68
CA TYR A 260 18.33 3.68 -2.41
C TYR A 260 18.97 2.36 -2.80
N PHE A 261 18.62 1.32 -2.05
CA PHE A 261 18.92 -0.05 -2.40
C PHE A 261 17.63 -0.76 -2.79
N LYS A 262 17.55 -1.26 -4.03
CA LYS A 262 16.52 -2.22 -4.44
C LYS A 262 17.15 -3.48 -5.03
N PRO A 263 16.72 -4.71 -4.70
CA PRO A 263 15.76 -5.12 -3.67
C PRO A 263 16.40 -5.93 -2.53
N THR A 264 15.65 -6.01 -1.44
CA THR A 264 15.79 -6.98 -0.37
C THR A 264 15.71 -8.40 -0.95
N SER A 265 16.73 -9.25 -0.76
CA SER A 265 16.57 -10.67 -1.11
C SER A 265 15.83 -11.35 0.03
N LEU A 266 14.66 -11.92 -0.28
CA LEU A 266 13.84 -12.64 0.68
C LEU A 266 13.93 -14.13 0.41
N PHE A 267 14.29 -14.91 1.42
CA PHE A 267 14.33 -16.37 1.35
C PHE A 267 13.35 -16.95 2.35
N HIS A 268 12.41 -17.76 1.86
CA HIS A 268 11.49 -18.52 2.69
C HIS A 268 11.86 -20.00 2.67
N PHE A 269 11.88 -20.60 3.84
CA PHE A 269 12.10 -22.02 4.03
C PHE A 269 10.99 -22.55 4.94
N TYR A 270 10.37 -23.65 4.53
CA TYR A 270 9.27 -24.26 5.25
C TYR A 270 9.59 -25.70 5.63
N THR A 271 9.19 -26.09 6.83
CA THR A 271 9.08 -27.48 7.28
C THR A 271 7.64 -27.76 7.73
N ARG A 272 7.38 -28.95 8.28
CA ARG A 272 6.03 -29.36 8.72
C ARG A 272 5.48 -28.54 9.89
N GLY A 273 6.34 -27.90 10.70
CA GLY A 273 5.93 -27.11 11.88
C GLY A 273 6.79 -25.86 12.14
N VAL A 274 7.72 -25.53 11.23
CA VAL A 274 8.59 -24.35 11.37
C VAL A 274 8.70 -23.60 10.05
N ARG A 275 8.68 -22.27 10.13
CA ARG A 275 8.88 -21.33 9.02
C ARG A 275 10.13 -20.50 9.30
N LEU A 276 11.03 -20.42 8.33
CA LEU A 276 12.23 -19.59 8.40
C LEU A 276 12.20 -18.57 7.27
N ARG A 277 12.42 -17.31 7.63
CA ARG A 277 12.50 -16.16 6.73
C ARG A 277 13.88 -15.53 6.86
N ILE A 278 14.57 -15.29 5.74
CA ILE A 278 15.84 -14.55 5.69
C ILE A 278 15.64 -13.32 4.81
N ILE A 279 15.91 -12.15 5.38
CA ILE A 279 15.70 -10.83 4.77
C ILE A 279 17.08 -10.18 4.57
N CYS A 280 17.54 -10.07 3.33
CA CYS A 280 18.82 -9.45 3.01
C CYS A 280 18.62 -7.99 2.60
N LEU A 281 18.88 -7.04 3.49
CA LEU A 281 18.75 -5.60 3.28
C LEU A 281 20.09 -4.99 2.89
N GLY A 282 20.11 -4.09 1.90
CA GLY A 282 21.28 -3.27 1.65
C GLY A 282 21.41 -2.17 2.70
N ASN A 283 22.57 -2.06 3.34
CA ASN A 283 22.90 -0.98 4.26
C ASN A 283 23.67 0.12 3.50
N PRO A 284 23.03 1.24 3.10
CA PRO A 284 23.68 2.30 2.32
C PRO A 284 24.81 2.98 3.07
N LYS A 285 24.68 3.16 4.39
CA LYS A 285 25.70 3.79 5.24
C LYS A 285 26.98 2.95 5.26
N ARG A 286 26.84 1.63 5.30
CA ARG A 286 27.96 0.68 5.39
C ARG A 286 28.38 0.10 4.03
N ARG A 287 27.67 0.44 2.95
CA ARG A 287 27.86 -0.11 1.59
C ARG A 287 27.97 -1.64 1.56
N ARG A 288 27.17 -2.33 2.37
CA ARG A 288 27.15 -3.80 2.48
C ARG A 288 25.73 -4.32 2.53
N VAL A 289 25.54 -5.60 2.26
CA VAL A 289 24.27 -6.30 2.51
C VAL A 289 24.30 -6.85 3.94
N GLU A 290 23.25 -6.58 4.71
CA GLU A 290 23.00 -7.15 6.03
C GLU A 290 21.84 -8.15 5.90
N SER A 291 21.94 -9.28 6.59
CA SER A 291 20.90 -10.31 6.55
C SER A 291 20.27 -10.44 7.94
N HIS A 292 18.97 -10.26 7.98
CA HIS A 292 18.12 -10.53 9.14
C HIS A 292 17.40 -11.86 8.92
N TRP A 293 16.97 -12.48 10.01
CA TRP A 293 16.18 -13.68 9.91
C TRP A 293 15.16 -13.78 11.03
N GLU A 294 14.09 -14.51 10.73
CA GLU A 294 12.95 -14.76 11.60
C GLU A 294 12.62 -16.26 11.51
N ILE A 295 12.52 -16.93 12.66
CA ILE A 295 12.08 -18.34 12.76
C ILE A 295 10.79 -18.39 13.59
N PHE A 296 9.79 -19.07 13.05
CA PHE A 296 8.48 -19.29 13.65
C PHE A 296 8.27 -20.79 13.85
N GLY A 297 7.83 -21.20 15.03
CA GLY A 297 7.39 -22.57 15.27
C GLY A 297 5.89 -22.65 15.57
N ASP A 298 5.24 -23.74 15.16
CA ASP A 298 3.84 -23.99 15.55
C ASP A 298 3.74 -24.32 17.06
N SER A 299 4.87 -24.62 17.71
CA SER A 299 5.02 -24.77 19.16
C SER A 299 6.43 -24.43 19.67
N VAL A 300 6.58 -24.24 20.99
CA VAL A 300 7.87 -23.98 21.66
C VAL A 300 8.84 -25.14 21.42
N GLN A 301 8.35 -26.37 21.50
CA GLN A 301 9.16 -27.57 21.33
C GLN A 301 9.67 -27.73 19.90
N GLU A 302 8.82 -27.50 18.89
CA GLU A 302 9.25 -27.57 17.49
C GLU A 302 10.28 -26.50 17.15
N LEU A 303 10.11 -25.29 17.71
CA LEU A 303 11.09 -24.22 17.55
C LEU A 303 12.44 -24.58 18.17
N VAL A 304 12.42 -25.14 19.40
CA VAL A 304 13.62 -25.65 20.08
C VAL A 304 14.24 -26.80 19.28
N ASP A 305 13.46 -27.76 18.83
CA ASP A 305 13.94 -28.93 18.09
C ASP A 305 14.62 -28.52 16.79
N VAL A 306 14.03 -27.62 16.00
CA VAL A 306 14.64 -27.16 14.76
C VAL A 306 15.93 -26.36 15.02
N VAL A 307 15.94 -25.49 16.03
CA VAL A 307 17.15 -24.70 16.34
C VAL A 307 18.26 -25.57 16.96
N SER A 308 17.91 -26.59 17.75
CA SER A 308 18.86 -27.46 18.47
C SER A 308 19.39 -28.64 17.62
N GLN A 309 18.54 -29.25 16.78
CA GLN A 309 18.93 -30.35 15.90
C GLN A 309 19.79 -29.87 14.74
N HIS A 310 19.60 -28.63 14.30
CA HIS A 310 20.48 -28.02 13.34
C HIS A 310 21.71 -27.47 14.09
N LEU A 311 22.81 -28.20 13.99
CA LEU A 311 24.14 -27.70 14.34
C LEU A 311 24.47 -26.51 13.43
N TRP A 312 23.99 -25.32 13.81
CA TRP A 312 24.58 -24.03 13.45
C TRP A 312 25.99 -24.04 14.04
N GLY A 313 26.89 -24.73 13.35
CA GLY A 313 27.99 -25.50 13.92
C GLY A 313 29.06 -24.71 14.68
N HIS A 314 28.86 -23.41 14.89
CA HIS A 314 29.77 -22.56 15.65
C HIS A 314 29.03 -21.43 16.38
N ARG A 315 28.26 -21.71 17.45
CA ARG A 315 27.95 -20.78 18.57
C ARG A 315 27.45 -19.35 18.25
N THR A 316 27.24 -18.95 17.01
CA THR A 316 26.95 -17.57 16.61
C THR A 316 25.45 -17.34 16.59
N LEU A 317 24.66 -18.29 16.10
CA LEU A 317 23.22 -18.13 16.03
C LEU A 317 22.57 -18.01 17.43
N ALA A 318 22.88 -18.93 18.35
CA ALA A 318 22.38 -18.86 19.72
C ALA A 318 22.78 -17.58 20.47
N LYS A 319 23.89 -16.93 20.07
CA LYS A 319 24.36 -15.67 20.65
C LYS A 319 23.72 -14.43 20.05
N THR A 320 23.29 -14.52 18.79
CA THR A 320 22.62 -13.41 18.10
C THR A 320 21.10 -13.52 18.18
N LEU A 321 20.61 -14.66 18.64
CA LEU A 321 19.21 -14.97 18.89
C LEU A 321 18.57 -14.09 19.95
N MET A 322 17.44 -13.50 19.57
CA MET A 322 16.58 -12.67 20.40
C MET A 322 15.13 -13.18 20.28
N ALA A 323 14.39 -13.05 21.37
CA ALA A 323 12.98 -13.40 21.43
C ALA A 323 12.12 -12.18 21.17
N SER A 324 11.01 -12.39 20.47
CA SER A 324 10.05 -11.33 20.17
C SER A 324 8.76 -11.45 20.98
N ASN A 325 8.43 -12.63 21.49
CA ASN A 325 7.22 -12.91 22.28
C ASN A 325 7.51 -13.93 23.41
N GLU A 326 6.54 -14.14 24.30
CA GLU A 326 6.66 -15.01 25.49
C GLU A 326 7.10 -16.45 25.12
N GLY A 327 6.46 -17.05 24.12
CA GLY A 327 6.87 -18.38 23.64
C GLY A 327 8.30 -18.40 23.07
N GLY A 328 8.73 -17.34 22.39
CA GLY A 328 10.10 -17.17 21.94
C GLY A 328 11.10 -17.01 23.09
N GLU A 329 10.71 -16.31 24.17
CA GLU A 329 11.54 -16.17 25.39
C GLU A 329 11.73 -17.53 26.07
N GLU A 330 10.66 -18.32 26.16
CA GLU A 330 10.71 -19.69 26.65
C GLU A 330 11.63 -20.57 25.79
N SER A 331 11.46 -20.55 24.46
CA SER A 331 12.35 -21.28 23.54
C SER A 331 13.81 -20.87 23.72
N LEU A 332 14.09 -19.56 23.85
CA LEU A 332 15.46 -19.06 24.03
C LEU A 332 16.06 -19.50 25.37
N ALA A 333 15.26 -19.56 26.44
CA ALA A 333 15.68 -20.07 27.73
C ALA A 333 16.03 -21.56 27.67
N ILE A 334 15.19 -22.37 27.03
CA ILE A 334 15.44 -23.81 26.83
C ILE A 334 16.74 -24.03 26.03
N LEU A 335 16.91 -23.29 24.93
CA LEU A 335 18.11 -23.38 24.08
C LEU A 335 19.39 -23.03 24.84
N ARG A 336 19.37 -22.02 25.72
CA ARG A 336 20.51 -21.60 26.54
C ARG A 336 20.86 -22.60 27.65
N ASN A 337 19.86 -23.31 28.19
CA ASN A 337 20.07 -24.30 29.23
C ASN A 337 20.59 -25.64 28.67
N ASN A 338 20.33 -25.92 27.39
CA ASN A 338 20.76 -27.15 26.71
C ASN A 338 22.12 -27.02 25.98
N SER A 339 22.70 -25.82 25.91
CA SER A 339 23.98 -25.51 25.23
C SER A 339 25.16 -25.45 26.18
#